data_AF-A0A5J9VT36-F1
#
_entry.id   AF-A0A5J9VT36-F1
#
_cell.length_a   1.000
_cell.length_b   1.000
_cell.length_c   1.000
_cell.angle_alpha   90.00
_cell.angle_beta   90.00
_cell.angle_gamma   90.00
#
_symmetry.space_group_name_H-M   'P 1'
#
loop_
_entity.id
_entity.type
_entity.pdbx_description
1 polymer ?
#
loop_
_entity_poly.entity_id
_entity_poly.type
_entity_poly.pdbx_seq_one_letter_code
_entity_poly.pdbx_strand_id
1 'polypeptide(L)'
;MAEGGRRRSGEDHISSLPDDLLHDILARLDSVRAAARTGVLSRRWRHVWTQHPDQLFLGNDDKLPYASFLDSIDAVLAAHTAPTVDLLSIYLPHSDGDAPHVSACRVAPWLLFASQRVMGELHVFLPLQMRLLPTPEAEEEEEELEIPACAGATRIELRLDERWRLRIPTAGLFAALTSLTISAARVEGSELSALVTMRCPRLKDLSLRVTLCTVSDISIRTDSLESLWCRINNTSRLEVIAPRLKQLTIHDIESHMISAPKLEELDWACRAIHDPHHHVFADVGLGRHLRLLRINSKSVTASLLQRFDSVDELKLNISIPQDIFGYQSFLNATNKLPKCENLSARVLVNHHRLVSVMLHLLRSCSTIRKLSVALYNSHGLNSMHPCPLSCPCRLAMNCKTEDISLRSLEELEISYFTCSQEELEFMEQLSRCNKAVLKKIVIIYYTYRPHTPLTKEACEKVRSKFCSNIKVEFYVSPDMVRRVPFH
;
A
#
# COMPACT_ATOMS: atom_id res chain seq x y z
N MET A 1 21.21 -53.31 59.66
CA MET A 1 21.87 -53.11 58.34
C MET A 1 21.08 -53.95 57.34
N ALA A 2 20.55 -53.46 56.23
CA ALA A 2 21.01 -52.36 55.38
C ALA A 2 19.84 -51.51 54.83
N GLU A 3 20.19 -50.26 54.56
CA GLU A 3 19.39 -49.21 53.92
C GLU A 3 19.20 -49.45 52.41
N GLY A 4 18.21 -48.77 51.84
CA GLY A 4 18.18 -48.43 50.41
C GLY A 4 16.77 -48.56 49.82
N GLY A 5 16.09 -47.50 49.36
CA GLY A 5 16.43 -46.09 49.33
C GLY A 5 15.12 -45.30 49.14
N ARG A 6 14.92 -44.25 49.94
CA ARG A 6 13.89 -43.24 49.67
C ARG A 6 14.24 -42.60 48.32
N ARG A 7 13.40 -42.83 47.31
CA ARG A 7 13.34 -41.93 46.16
C ARG A 7 13.05 -40.54 46.72
N ARG A 8 14.06 -39.66 46.76
CA ARG A 8 13.85 -38.24 46.99
C ARG A 8 12.89 -37.79 45.89
N SER A 9 11.65 -37.50 46.26
CA SER A 9 10.76 -36.69 45.43
C SER A 9 11.54 -35.41 45.13
N GLY A 10 11.96 -35.20 43.89
CA GLY A 10 12.51 -33.90 43.50
C GLY A 10 11.46 -32.86 43.85
N GLU A 11 11.83 -31.85 44.63
CA GLU A 11 10.94 -30.75 44.95
C GLU A 11 10.56 -30.03 43.65
N ASP A 12 9.26 -29.94 43.37
CA ASP A 12 8.73 -29.30 42.18
C ASP A 12 8.78 -27.77 42.36
N HIS A 13 9.96 -27.21 42.09
CA HIS A 13 10.20 -25.78 42.23
C HIS A 13 9.43 -24.95 41.18
N ILE A 14 9.13 -25.53 40.02
CA ILE A 14 8.45 -24.85 38.90
C ILE A 14 6.95 -24.66 39.20
N SER A 15 6.28 -25.64 39.81
CA SER A 15 4.90 -25.49 40.29
C SER A 15 4.74 -24.53 41.46
N SER A 16 5.82 -24.37 42.25
CA SER A 16 5.81 -23.58 43.48
C SER A 16 5.99 -22.06 43.24
N LEU A 17 6.37 -21.65 42.03
CA LEU A 17 6.60 -20.24 41.69
C LEU A 17 5.36 -19.37 41.95
N PRO A 18 5.51 -18.17 42.55
CA PRO A 18 4.46 -17.15 42.63
C PRO A 18 3.82 -16.81 41.28
N ASP A 19 2.53 -16.45 41.28
CA ASP A 19 1.76 -16.23 40.04
C ASP A 19 2.34 -15.09 39.19
N ASP A 20 2.88 -14.04 39.82
CA ASP A 20 3.60 -12.94 39.19
C ASP A 20 4.81 -13.40 38.35
N LEU A 21 5.63 -14.32 38.88
CA LEU A 21 6.75 -14.87 38.12
C LEU A 21 6.28 -15.80 36.99
N LEU A 22 5.16 -16.50 37.19
CA LEU A 22 4.55 -17.31 36.14
C LEU A 22 4.02 -16.43 35.00
N HIS A 23 3.37 -15.31 35.34
CA HIS A 23 2.93 -14.31 34.37
C HIS A 23 4.10 -13.74 33.57
N ASP A 24 5.21 -13.38 34.23
CA ASP A 24 6.42 -12.90 33.57
C ASP A 24 7.03 -13.92 32.60
N ILE A 25 7.02 -15.20 32.97
CA ILE A 25 7.51 -16.27 32.09
C ILE A 25 6.59 -16.43 30.88
N LEU A 26 5.27 -16.45 31.09
CA LEU A 26 4.28 -16.62 30.02
C LEU A 26 4.27 -15.43 29.06
N ALA A 27 4.42 -14.20 29.58
CA ALA A 27 4.52 -12.99 28.78
C ALA A 27 5.74 -13.01 27.83
N ARG A 28 6.84 -13.66 28.24
CA ARG A 28 8.06 -13.80 27.42
C ARG A 28 8.00 -14.90 26.36
N LEU A 29 6.93 -15.72 26.34
CA LEU A 29 6.75 -16.74 25.31
C LEU A 29 6.18 -16.17 24.00
N ASP A 30 5.64 -14.94 24.02
CA ASP A 30 5.06 -14.21 22.88
C ASP A 30 4.00 -15.00 22.07
N SER A 31 3.49 -16.11 22.63
CA SER A 31 2.53 -17.01 21.98
C SER A 31 1.62 -17.67 23.02
N VAL A 32 0.31 -17.45 22.89
CA VAL A 32 -0.70 -18.01 23.81
C VAL A 32 -0.73 -19.54 23.73
N ARG A 33 -0.40 -20.10 22.56
CA ARG A 33 -0.28 -21.54 22.38
C ARG A 33 0.89 -22.10 23.20
N ALA A 34 2.05 -21.45 23.13
CA ALA A 34 3.20 -21.84 23.95
C ALA A 34 2.88 -21.73 25.45
N ALA A 35 2.22 -20.63 25.84
CA ALA A 35 1.71 -20.44 27.19
C ALA A 35 0.75 -21.56 27.63
N ALA A 36 -0.23 -21.93 26.81
CA ALA A 36 -1.17 -23.01 27.11
C ALA A 36 -0.47 -24.39 27.26
N ARG A 37 0.57 -24.66 26.47
CA ARG A 37 1.36 -25.90 26.55
C ARG A 37 2.12 -26.04 27.87
N THR A 38 2.48 -24.94 28.52
CA THR A 38 3.07 -24.97 29.88
C THR A 38 2.11 -25.54 30.93
N GLY A 39 0.81 -25.63 30.64
CA GLY A 39 -0.17 -26.29 31.51
C GLY A 39 0.11 -27.79 31.77
N VAL A 40 0.98 -28.42 30.97
CA VAL A 40 1.47 -29.80 31.24
C VAL A 40 2.43 -29.84 32.44
N LEU A 41 3.11 -28.73 32.75
CA LEU A 41 4.03 -28.65 33.88
C LEU A 41 3.28 -28.81 35.20
N SER A 42 2.09 -28.20 35.32
CA SER A 42 1.25 -28.30 36.52
C SER A 42 -0.16 -27.75 36.31
N ARG A 43 -1.10 -28.20 37.15
CA ARG A 43 -2.47 -27.66 37.17
C ARG A 43 -2.49 -26.15 37.36
N ARG A 44 -1.56 -25.59 38.13
CA ARG A 44 -1.52 -24.15 38.41
C ARG A 44 -1.18 -23.34 37.16
N TRP A 45 -0.15 -23.74 36.41
CA TRP A 45 0.23 -23.12 35.14
C TRP A 45 -0.93 -23.07 34.14
N ARG A 46 -1.77 -24.13 34.11
CA ARG A 46 -2.98 -24.18 33.29
C ARG A 46 -4.01 -23.09 33.61
N HIS A 47 -4.10 -22.61 34.85
CA HIS A 47 -5.04 -21.56 35.26
C HIS A 47 -4.44 -20.16 35.14
N VAL A 48 -3.11 -20.04 35.31
CA VAL A 48 -2.40 -18.76 35.25
C VAL A 48 -2.47 -18.17 33.84
N TRP A 49 -2.25 -18.98 32.79
CA TRP A 49 -2.30 -18.47 31.42
C TRP A 49 -3.73 -18.12 30.96
N THR A 50 -4.80 -18.64 31.57
CA THR A 50 -6.18 -18.29 31.17
C THR A 50 -6.64 -16.97 31.78
N GLN A 51 -5.91 -16.45 32.77
CA GLN A 51 -6.22 -15.24 33.51
C GLN A 51 -5.36 -14.04 33.09
N HIS A 52 -4.23 -14.27 32.40
CA HIS A 52 -3.26 -13.20 32.15
C HIS A 52 -2.44 -13.38 30.86
N PRO A 53 -3.09 -13.17 29.74
CA PRO A 53 -2.45 -12.55 28.60
C PRO A 53 -3.33 -11.38 28.15
N ASP A 54 -2.94 -10.15 28.54
CA ASP A 54 -3.54 -8.92 28.02
C ASP A 54 -3.47 -8.89 26.47
N GLN A 55 -2.54 -9.65 25.90
CA GLN A 55 -2.33 -9.81 24.47
C GLN A 55 -2.45 -11.27 24.06
N LEU A 56 -3.44 -11.57 23.22
CA LEU A 56 -3.70 -12.88 22.64
C LEU A 56 -3.15 -12.96 21.21
N PHE A 57 -1.93 -13.47 21.06
CA PHE A 57 -1.36 -13.79 19.75
C PHE A 57 -1.58 -15.27 19.39
N LEU A 58 -2.30 -15.48 18.29
CA LEU A 58 -2.71 -16.78 17.77
C LEU A 58 -2.21 -16.93 16.33
N GLY A 59 -0.93 -17.28 16.19
CA GLY A 59 -0.26 -17.61 14.92
C GLY A 59 0.11 -19.09 14.81
N ASN A 60 0.23 -19.62 13.59
CA ASN A 60 0.62 -21.01 13.34
C ASN A 60 2.15 -21.21 13.36
N ASP A 61 2.80 -20.89 14.49
CA ASP A 61 4.26 -20.98 14.64
C ASP A 61 4.76 -22.44 14.62
N ASP A 62 3.93 -23.36 15.12
CA ASP A 62 4.23 -24.79 15.28
C ASP A 62 4.06 -25.61 13.98
N LYS A 63 3.69 -24.97 12.85
CA LYS A 63 3.37 -25.63 11.56
C LYS A 63 2.36 -26.77 11.72
N LEU A 64 1.36 -26.58 12.58
CA LEU A 64 0.30 -27.56 12.76
C LEU A 64 -0.53 -27.72 11.48
N PRO A 65 -1.12 -28.91 11.26
CA PRO A 65 -2.18 -29.05 10.27
C PRO A 65 -3.25 -27.99 10.52
N TYR A 66 -3.72 -27.37 9.44
CA TYR A 66 -4.56 -26.18 9.52
C TYR A 66 -5.85 -26.40 10.32
N ALA A 67 -6.51 -27.56 10.16
CA ALA A 67 -7.70 -27.91 10.95
C ALA A 67 -7.42 -27.92 12.46
N SER A 68 -6.33 -28.56 12.88
CA SER A 68 -5.91 -28.61 14.29
C SER A 68 -5.50 -27.23 14.82
N PHE A 69 -4.96 -26.37 13.95
CA PHE A 69 -4.64 -24.99 14.29
C PHE A 69 -5.93 -24.20 14.59
N LEU A 70 -6.96 -24.32 13.75
CA LEU A 70 -8.27 -23.71 13.97
C LEU A 70 -8.94 -24.23 15.25
N ASP A 71 -8.94 -25.55 15.49
CA ASP A 71 -9.50 -26.14 16.71
C ASP A 71 -8.82 -25.58 17.96
N SER A 72 -7.51 -25.34 17.85
CA SER A 72 -6.74 -24.75 18.93
C SER A 72 -7.05 -23.26 19.16
N ILE A 73 -7.40 -22.49 18.12
CA ILE A 73 -7.88 -21.11 18.29
C ILE A 73 -9.18 -21.14 19.08
N ASP A 74 -10.13 -21.97 18.66
CA ASP A 74 -11.42 -22.12 19.33
C ASP A 74 -11.24 -22.52 20.80
N ALA A 75 -10.38 -23.50 21.07
CA ALA A 75 -10.08 -23.95 22.42
C ALA A 75 -9.44 -22.86 23.29
N VAL A 76 -8.55 -22.04 22.73
CA VAL A 76 -7.91 -20.95 23.47
C VAL A 76 -8.90 -19.85 23.81
N LEU A 77 -9.72 -19.42 22.84
CA LEU A 77 -10.75 -18.39 23.07
C LEU A 77 -11.81 -18.87 24.08
N ALA A 78 -12.19 -20.15 24.02
CA ALA A 78 -13.13 -20.75 24.97
C ALA A 78 -12.54 -20.91 26.38
N ALA A 79 -11.25 -21.19 26.51
CA ALA A 79 -10.57 -21.35 27.80
C ALA A 79 -10.19 -20.02 28.45
N HIS A 80 -10.17 -18.93 27.69
CA HIS A 80 -9.75 -17.62 28.21
C HIS A 80 -10.82 -17.03 29.14
N THR A 81 -10.42 -16.76 30.38
CA THR A 81 -11.32 -16.36 31.47
C THR A 81 -11.19 -14.89 31.86
N ALA A 82 -10.19 -14.17 31.35
CA ALA A 82 -10.03 -12.76 31.68
C ALA A 82 -11.23 -11.93 31.14
N PRO A 83 -11.65 -10.89 31.89
CA PRO A 83 -12.79 -10.06 31.50
C PRO A 83 -12.49 -9.15 30.31
N THR A 84 -11.23 -8.75 30.15
CA THR A 84 -10.76 -7.83 29.11
C THR A 84 -9.49 -8.35 28.46
N VAL A 85 -9.34 -8.04 27.18
CA VAL A 85 -8.15 -8.32 26.36
C VAL A 85 -7.77 -7.01 25.67
N ASP A 86 -6.52 -6.57 25.82
CA ASP A 86 -6.06 -5.34 25.19
C ASP A 86 -5.76 -5.55 23.70
N LEU A 87 -5.22 -6.71 23.31
CA LEU A 87 -4.92 -7.04 21.92
C LEU A 87 -5.30 -8.48 21.60
N LEU A 88 -6.12 -8.70 20.57
CA LEU A 88 -6.37 -10.01 19.98
C LEU A 88 -5.82 -10.02 18.56
N SER A 89 -4.86 -10.88 18.28
CA SER A 89 -4.28 -11.07 16.95
C SER A 89 -4.37 -12.53 16.51
N ILE A 90 -5.15 -12.78 15.47
CA ILE A 90 -5.30 -14.08 14.82
C ILE A 90 -4.64 -13.98 13.45
N TYR A 91 -3.61 -14.78 13.22
CA TYR A 91 -2.89 -14.81 11.96
C TYR A 91 -2.85 -16.22 11.39
N LEU A 92 -3.49 -16.40 10.25
CA LEU A 92 -3.49 -17.64 9.48
C LEU A 92 -2.55 -17.46 8.28
N PRO A 93 -1.37 -18.12 8.29
CA PRO A 93 -0.43 -17.99 7.18
C PRO A 93 -1.01 -18.57 5.90
N HIS A 94 -0.61 -17.97 4.77
CA HIS A 94 -0.88 -18.53 3.45
C HIS A 94 -0.06 -19.82 3.30
N SER A 95 -0.73 -20.97 3.14
CA SER A 95 -0.05 -22.22 2.77
C SER A 95 0.11 -22.28 1.25
N ASP A 96 1.33 -22.58 0.80
CA ASP A 96 1.62 -22.82 -0.61
C ASP A 96 0.83 -24.05 -1.12
N GLY A 97 -0.26 -23.79 -1.84
CA GLY A 97 -1.12 -24.80 -2.47
C GLY A 97 -2.02 -25.53 -1.46
N ASP A 98 -3.34 -25.41 -1.60
CA ASP A 98 -4.35 -25.99 -0.70
C ASP A 98 -4.46 -25.39 0.71
N ALA A 99 -4.51 -24.05 0.80
CA ALA A 99 -5.06 -23.42 2.01
C ALA A 99 -6.54 -23.83 2.15
N PRO A 100 -6.92 -24.60 3.18
CA PRO A 100 -8.28 -25.08 3.30
C PRO A 100 -9.25 -23.91 3.54
N HIS A 101 -10.45 -24.07 3.01
CA HIS A 101 -11.52 -23.10 3.16
C HIS A 101 -11.83 -22.87 4.64
N VAL A 102 -11.64 -21.64 5.10
CA VAL A 102 -12.20 -21.19 6.38
C VAL A 102 -13.62 -20.74 6.06
N SER A 103 -14.60 -21.18 6.84
CA SER A 103 -15.97 -20.68 6.73
C SER A 103 -16.21 -19.50 7.67
N ALA A 104 -17.09 -18.58 7.28
CA ALA A 104 -17.52 -17.44 8.07
C ALA A 104 -18.11 -17.87 9.42
N CYS A 105 -18.83 -19.00 9.46
CA CYS A 105 -19.41 -19.55 10.69
C CYS A 105 -18.36 -19.90 11.75
N ARG A 106 -17.12 -20.18 11.35
CA ARG A 106 -16.02 -20.44 12.28
C ARG A 106 -15.36 -19.17 12.81
N VAL A 107 -15.39 -18.09 12.03
CA VAL A 107 -14.83 -16.79 12.43
C VAL A 107 -15.82 -15.95 13.23
N ALA A 108 -17.13 -16.12 13.01
CA ALA A 108 -18.16 -15.39 13.74
C ALA A 108 -18.03 -15.48 15.28
N PRO A 109 -17.77 -16.65 15.90
CA PRO A 109 -17.50 -16.75 17.34
C PRO A 109 -16.25 -15.98 17.79
N TRP A 110 -15.23 -15.86 16.95
CA TRP A 110 -14.01 -15.11 17.27
C TRP A 110 -14.30 -13.62 17.34
N LEU A 111 -15.08 -13.10 16.40
CA LEU A 111 -15.53 -11.71 16.41
C LEU A 111 -16.49 -11.44 17.57
N LEU A 112 -17.36 -12.39 17.92
CA LEU A 112 -18.23 -12.27 19.09
C LEU A 112 -17.41 -12.17 20.38
N PHE A 113 -16.43 -13.04 20.57
CA PHE A 113 -15.48 -12.95 21.69
C PHE A 113 -14.80 -11.57 21.71
N ALA A 114 -14.32 -11.11 20.56
CA ALA A 114 -13.67 -9.81 20.44
C ALA A 114 -14.59 -8.66 20.85
N SER A 115 -15.85 -8.65 20.40
CA SER A 115 -16.79 -7.58 20.74
C SER A 115 -17.09 -7.45 22.24
N GLN A 116 -16.99 -8.55 22.98
CA GLN A 116 -17.32 -8.61 24.39
C GLN A 116 -16.13 -8.27 25.29
N ARG A 117 -14.91 -8.57 24.83
CA ARG A 117 -13.72 -8.57 25.69
C ARG A 117 -12.59 -7.67 25.21
N VAL A 118 -12.52 -7.33 23.92
CA VAL A 118 -11.41 -6.54 23.38
C VAL A 118 -11.59 -5.05 23.65
N MET A 119 -10.63 -4.46 24.35
CA MET A 119 -10.61 -3.06 24.78
C MET A 119 -9.49 -2.22 24.11
N GLY A 120 -8.78 -2.79 23.14
CA GLY A 120 -7.74 -2.11 22.37
C GLY A 120 -7.75 -2.53 20.90
N GLU A 121 -6.87 -3.45 20.52
CA GLU A 121 -6.62 -3.80 19.13
C GLU A 121 -7.18 -5.18 18.76
N LEU A 122 -7.86 -5.28 17.61
CA LEU A 122 -8.34 -6.52 17.03
C LEU A 122 -7.75 -6.71 15.64
N HIS A 123 -6.95 -7.75 15.46
CA HIS A 123 -6.35 -8.12 14.19
C HIS A 123 -6.79 -9.54 13.80
N VAL A 124 -7.44 -9.69 12.65
CA VAL A 124 -7.80 -11.01 12.09
C VAL A 124 -7.32 -11.06 10.66
N PHE A 125 -6.32 -11.90 10.39
CA PHE A 125 -5.74 -12.08 9.07
C PHE A 125 -5.96 -13.51 8.57
N LEU A 126 -6.87 -13.64 7.63
CA LEU A 126 -7.14 -14.88 6.91
C LEU A 126 -6.29 -14.95 5.64
N PRO A 127 -5.95 -16.16 5.16
CA PRO A 127 -5.21 -16.32 3.92
C PRO A 127 -6.09 -15.89 2.74
N LEU A 128 -5.52 -15.13 1.82
CA LEU A 128 -6.18 -14.82 0.56
C LEU A 128 -6.23 -16.09 -0.29
N GLN A 129 -7.43 -16.60 -0.57
CA GLN A 129 -7.57 -17.66 -1.55
C GLN A 129 -7.40 -17.05 -2.95
N MET A 130 -6.21 -17.23 -3.54
CA MET A 130 -5.99 -16.88 -4.94
C MET A 130 -6.85 -17.82 -5.80
N ARG A 131 -7.86 -17.25 -6.48
CA ARG A 131 -8.63 -17.97 -7.50
C ARG A 131 -7.69 -18.53 -8.57
N LEU A 132 -7.35 -19.81 -8.49
CA LEU A 132 -7.09 -20.57 -9.71
C LEU A 132 -8.45 -20.74 -10.38
N LEU A 133 -8.54 -20.30 -11.64
CA LEU A 133 -9.68 -20.31 -12.56
C LEU A 133 -11.00 -20.90 -11.99
N PRO A 134 -12.11 -20.14 -11.99
CA PRO A 134 -13.38 -20.64 -11.48
C PRO A 134 -13.74 -21.94 -12.21
N THR A 135 -13.84 -23.05 -11.47
CA THR A 135 -14.50 -24.24 -11.98
C THR A 135 -16.00 -23.89 -12.07
N PRO A 136 -16.64 -24.04 -13.24
CA PRO A 136 -18.02 -23.58 -13.46
C PRO A 136 -19.10 -24.38 -12.70
N GLU A 137 -18.72 -25.21 -11.72
CA GLU A 137 -19.58 -26.22 -11.09
C GLU A 137 -19.76 -26.02 -9.58
N ALA A 138 -19.11 -25.03 -8.96
CA ALA A 138 -19.38 -24.68 -7.56
C ALA A 138 -20.13 -23.35 -7.51
N GLU A 139 -21.47 -23.43 -7.39
CA GLU A 139 -22.26 -22.36 -6.78
C GLU A 139 -21.82 -22.28 -5.31
N GLU A 140 -20.70 -21.62 -5.04
CA GLU A 140 -20.24 -21.40 -3.67
C GLU A 140 -21.29 -20.53 -2.97
N GLU A 141 -21.94 -21.09 -1.95
CA GLU A 141 -22.93 -20.39 -1.14
C GLU A 141 -22.33 -19.07 -0.61
N GLU A 142 -23.03 -17.95 -0.79
CA GLU A 142 -22.62 -16.67 -0.21
C GLU A 142 -22.68 -16.77 1.31
N GLU A 143 -21.53 -16.93 1.96
CA GLU A 143 -21.45 -16.94 3.42
C GLU A 143 -21.56 -15.52 3.98
N GLU A 144 -22.42 -15.33 4.98
CA GLU A 144 -22.59 -14.05 5.67
C GLU A 144 -21.79 -14.02 6.99
N LEU A 145 -21.09 -12.91 7.23
CA LEU A 145 -20.34 -12.67 8.46
C LEU A 145 -20.73 -11.33 9.06
N GLU A 146 -21.24 -11.31 10.29
CA GLU A 146 -21.53 -10.07 11.01
C GLU A 146 -20.32 -9.59 11.81
N ILE A 147 -19.99 -8.29 11.75
CA ILE A 147 -18.98 -7.67 12.63
C ILE A 147 -19.67 -7.07 13.86
N PRO A 148 -19.72 -7.74 15.02
CA PRO A 148 -20.34 -7.18 16.22
C PRO A 148 -19.70 -5.85 16.67
N ALA A 149 -20.50 -5.01 17.33
CA ALA A 149 -20.09 -3.67 17.78
C ALA A 149 -19.03 -3.75 18.90
N CYS A 150 -17.76 -3.61 18.52
CA CYS A 150 -16.62 -3.61 19.44
C CYS A 150 -16.44 -2.22 20.05
N ALA A 151 -17.28 -1.86 21.04
CA ALA A 151 -17.31 -0.51 21.61
C ALA A 151 -15.97 -0.06 22.24
N GLY A 152 -15.21 -1.01 22.81
CA GLY A 152 -13.92 -0.79 23.44
C GLY A 152 -12.73 -0.77 22.48
N ALA A 153 -12.87 -1.28 21.26
CA ALA A 153 -11.73 -1.41 20.34
C ALA A 153 -11.31 -0.05 19.75
N THR A 154 -10.02 0.26 19.85
CA THR A 154 -9.39 1.46 19.27
C THR A 154 -8.90 1.20 17.84
N ARG A 155 -8.51 -0.03 17.51
CA ARG A 155 -8.04 -0.43 16.17
C ARG A 155 -8.61 -1.76 15.77
N ILE A 156 -9.16 -1.83 14.56
CA ILE A 156 -9.69 -3.07 13.98
C ILE A 156 -9.05 -3.27 12.61
N GLU A 157 -8.36 -4.39 12.42
CA GLU A 157 -7.80 -4.81 11.14
C GLU A 157 -8.32 -6.19 10.76
N LEU A 158 -9.08 -6.24 9.67
CA LEU A 158 -9.69 -7.46 9.16
C LEU A 158 -9.20 -7.69 7.74
N ARG A 159 -8.54 -8.83 7.52
CA ARG A 159 -8.32 -9.42 6.20
C ARG A 159 -9.12 -10.70 6.14
N LEU A 160 -10.23 -10.65 5.42
CA LEU A 160 -11.20 -11.73 5.34
C LEU A 160 -11.06 -12.47 4.00
N ASP A 161 -12.14 -13.09 3.55
CA ASP A 161 -12.26 -13.70 2.23
C ASP A 161 -13.21 -12.89 1.31
N GLU A 162 -12.87 -12.78 0.03
CA GLU A 162 -13.69 -12.07 -0.97
C GLU A 162 -15.03 -12.77 -1.23
N ARG A 163 -15.19 -14.03 -0.81
CA ARG A 163 -16.46 -14.78 -0.91
C ARG A 163 -17.49 -14.30 0.11
N TRP A 164 -17.05 -13.76 1.24
CA TRP A 164 -17.92 -13.46 2.37
C TRP A 164 -18.64 -12.13 2.21
N ARG A 165 -19.95 -12.14 2.48
CA ARG A 165 -20.75 -10.93 2.65
C ARG A 165 -20.67 -10.48 4.11
N LEU A 166 -19.96 -9.38 4.31
CA LEU A 166 -19.85 -8.72 5.59
C LEU A 166 -21.12 -7.94 5.89
N ARG A 167 -21.77 -8.28 7.01
CA ARG A 167 -22.86 -7.50 7.58
C ARG A 167 -22.36 -6.61 8.70
N ILE A 168 -22.77 -5.36 8.63
CA ILE A 168 -22.45 -4.39 9.68
C ILE A 168 -23.67 -4.26 10.59
N PRO A 169 -23.51 -4.40 11.92
CA PRO A 169 -24.63 -4.37 12.85
C PRO A 169 -25.33 -3.02 12.79
N THR A 170 -26.66 -3.09 12.77
CA THR A 170 -27.53 -1.93 12.72
C THR A 170 -27.61 -1.19 14.06
N ALA A 171 -27.12 -1.80 15.15
CA ALA A 171 -27.12 -1.24 16.51
C ALA A 171 -25.72 -1.34 17.16
N GLY A 172 -25.36 -0.33 17.96
CA GLY A 172 -24.04 -0.23 18.61
C GLY A 172 -23.14 0.83 17.99
N LEU A 173 -22.19 1.35 18.77
CA LEU A 173 -21.22 2.37 18.35
C LEU A 173 -19.80 1.85 18.53
N PHE A 174 -18.95 2.09 17.54
CA PHE A 174 -17.50 1.93 17.67
C PHE A 174 -16.91 3.20 18.29
N ALA A 175 -17.27 3.46 19.54
CA ALA A 175 -17.05 4.75 20.20
C ALA A 175 -15.56 5.09 20.38
N ALA A 176 -14.72 4.08 20.62
CA ALA A 176 -13.28 4.22 20.82
C ALA A 176 -12.46 4.10 19.52
N LEU A 177 -13.06 3.67 18.41
CA LEU A 177 -12.35 3.27 17.20
C LEU A 177 -11.70 4.48 16.50
N THR A 178 -10.38 4.43 16.41
CA THR A 178 -9.56 5.44 15.74
C THR A 178 -9.03 4.94 14.40
N SER A 179 -8.85 3.63 14.22
CA SER A 179 -8.33 3.06 12.97
C SER A 179 -9.12 1.82 12.55
N LEU A 180 -9.59 1.81 11.30
CA LEU A 180 -10.33 0.70 10.71
C LEU A 180 -9.70 0.29 9.38
N THR A 181 -9.28 -0.97 9.30
CA THR A 181 -8.81 -1.59 8.06
C THR A 181 -9.66 -2.80 7.73
N ILE A 182 -10.30 -2.80 6.56
CA ILE A 182 -11.04 -3.94 6.02
C ILE A 182 -10.46 -4.27 4.66
N SER A 183 -10.03 -5.52 4.47
CA SER A 183 -9.47 -6.00 3.22
C SER A 183 -10.02 -7.38 2.83
N ALA A 184 -10.25 -7.57 1.53
CA ALA A 184 -10.77 -8.80 0.95
C ALA A 184 -12.11 -9.22 1.58
N ALA A 185 -13.18 -8.45 1.32
CA ALA A 185 -14.54 -8.74 1.77
C ALA A 185 -15.58 -8.16 0.80
N ARG A 186 -16.78 -8.73 0.76
CA ARG A 186 -17.94 -8.14 0.07
C ARG A 186 -18.84 -7.41 1.06
N VAL A 187 -19.28 -6.20 0.72
CA VAL A 187 -20.10 -5.36 1.61
C VAL A 187 -21.24 -4.72 0.82
N GLU A 188 -22.37 -4.47 1.45
CA GLU A 188 -23.42 -3.64 0.85
C GLU A 188 -23.06 -2.15 0.96
N GLY A 189 -23.24 -1.38 -0.12
CA GLY A 189 -22.83 0.04 -0.16
C GLY A 189 -23.56 0.90 0.87
N SER A 190 -24.82 0.59 1.16
CA SER A 190 -25.65 1.23 2.18
C SER A 190 -25.09 1.00 3.59
N GLU A 191 -24.73 -0.23 3.93
CA GLU A 191 -24.15 -0.62 5.21
C GLU A 191 -22.76 0.02 5.42
N LEU A 192 -21.91 0.00 4.40
CA LEU A 192 -20.59 0.63 4.45
C LEU A 192 -20.69 2.14 4.67
N SER A 193 -21.60 2.81 3.97
CA SER A 193 -21.84 4.25 4.12
C SER A 193 -22.35 4.58 5.53
N ALA A 194 -23.25 3.76 6.07
CA ALA A 194 -23.81 3.91 7.41
C ALA A 194 -22.76 3.71 8.52
N LEU A 195 -21.86 2.72 8.36
CA LEU A 195 -20.76 2.45 9.30
C LEU A 195 -19.88 3.68 9.49
N VAL A 196 -19.36 4.22 8.39
CA VAL A 196 -18.38 5.31 8.45
C VAL A 196 -19.03 6.62 8.88
N THR A 197 -20.27 6.87 8.46
CA THR A 197 -20.95 8.15 8.72
C THR A 197 -21.54 8.23 10.13
N MET A 198 -22.11 7.15 10.66
CA MET A 198 -22.88 7.21 11.91
C MET A 198 -22.26 6.45 13.08
N ARG A 199 -21.32 5.51 12.84
CA ARG A 199 -20.92 4.53 13.86
C ARG A 199 -19.51 4.70 14.40
N CYS A 200 -18.65 5.49 13.74
CA CYS A 200 -17.24 5.65 14.11
C CYS A 200 -16.87 7.15 14.33
N PRO A 201 -17.33 7.79 15.43
CA PRO A 201 -17.19 9.23 15.62
C PRO A 201 -15.73 9.71 15.79
N ARG A 202 -14.82 8.83 16.20
CA ARG A 202 -13.41 9.14 16.46
C ARG A 202 -12.45 8.59 15.41
N LEU A 203 -12.97 8.12 14.28
CA LEU A 203 -12.17 7.49 13.24
C LEU A 203 -11.20 8.49 12.60
N LYS A 204 -9.91 8.21 12.72
CA LYS A 204 -8.83 9.00 12.12
C LYS A 204 -8.29 8.35 10.86
N ASP A 205 -8.17 7.03 10.86
CA ASP A 205 -7.57 6.26 9.75
C ASP A 205 -8.56 5.22 9.23
N LEU A 206 -8.86 5.28 7.92
CA LEU A 206 -9.76 4.34 7.26
C LEU A 206 -9.07 3.73 6.03
N SER A 207 -8.98 2.40 6.01
CA SER A 207 -8.40 1.63 4.91
C SER A 207 -9.37 0.57 4.41
N LEU A 208 -9.86 0.71 3.18
CA LEU A 208 -10.89 -0.15 2.60
C LEU A 208 -10.41 -0.79 1.30
N ARG A 209 -10.27 -2.12 1.27
CA ARG A 209 -10.13 -2.95 0.06
C ARG A 209 -11.30 -3.93 -0.01
N VAL A 210 -12.43 -3.49 -0.55
CA VAL A 210 -13.68 -4.25 -0.53
C VAL A 210 -14.35 -4.26 -1.91
N THR A 211 -15.24 -5.22 -2.13
CA THR A 211 -16.05 -5.32 -3.35
C THR A 211 -17.52 -5.13 -2.98
N LEU A 212 -18.23 -4.20 -3.63
CA LEU A 212 -19.66 -4.07 -3.35
C LEU A 212 -20.44 -5.26 -3.92
N CYS A 213 -21.44 -5.74 -3.18
CA CYS A 213 -22.33 -6.81 -3.63
C CYS A 213 -23.06 -6.44 -4.93
N THR A 214 -23.46 -5.18 -5.06
CA THR A 214 -24.12 -4.60 -6.23
C THR A 214 -23.39 -3.32 -6.61
N VAL A 215 -23.55 -2.87 -7.86
CA VAL A 215 -23.07 -1.56 -8.26
C VAL A 215 -23.86 -0.50 -7.48
N SER A 216 -23.17 0.32 -6.69
CA SER A 216 -23.82 1.28 -5.79
C SER A 216 -22.98 2.54 -5.57
N ASP A 217 -23.69 3.62 -5.24
CA ASP A 217 -23.08 4.87 -4.78
C ASP A 217 -22.70 4.75 -3.29
N ILE A 218 -21.54 5.28 -2.93
CA ILE A 218 -21.03 5.27 -1.56
C ILE A 218 -20.86 6.70 -1.09
N SER A 219 -21.34 7.01 0.12
CA SER A 219 -21.08 8.29 0.77
C SER A 219 -20.34 8.09 2.08
N ILE A 220 -19.20 8.76 2.21
CA ILE A 220 -18.36 8.79 3.40
C ILE A 220 -18.37 10.22 3.92
N ARG A 221 -19.13 10.47 5.00
CA ARG A 221 -19.23 11.79 5.62
C ARG A 221 -18.73 11.70 7.06
N THR A 222 -17.57 12.28 7.34
CA THR A 222 -16.94 12.18 8.66
C THR A 222 -16.06 13.38 8.97
N ASP A 223 -16.20 13.96 10.16
CA ASP A 223 -15.45 15.14 10.58
C ASP A 223 -14.11 14.82 11.25
N SER A 224 -13.87 13.56 11.64
CA SER A 224 -12.70 13.14 12.41
C SER A 224 -11.57 12.53 11.58
N LEU A 225 -11.86 12.16 10.33
CA LEU A 225 -10.93 11.42 9.47
C LEU A 225 -9.73 12.27 9.04
N GLU A 226 -8.53 11.74 9.27
CA GLU A 226 -7.24 12.35 8.90
C GLU A 226 -6.60 11.62 7.71
N SER A 227 -6.77 10.30 7.59
CA SER A 227 -6.21 9.47 6.51
C SER A 227 -7.26 8.53 5.91
N LEU A 228 -7.36 8.52 4.58
CA LEU A 228 -8.26 7.63 3.84
C LEU A 228 -7.50 6.87 2.76
N TRP A 229 -7.56 5.55 2.79
CA TRP A 229 -7.14 4.68 1.70
C TRP A 229 -8.34 3.85 1.24
N CYS A 230 -8.73 3.95 -0.04
CA CYS A 230 -9.84 3.17 -0.55
C CYS A 230 -9.57 2.56 -1.93
N ARG A 231 -9.99 1.30 -2.06
CA ARG A 231 -10.07 0.52 -3.29
C ARG A 231 -11.37 -0.26 -3.23
N ILE A 232 -12.43 0.30 -3.83
CA ILE A 232 -13.77 -0.26 -3.74
C ILE A 232 -14.26 -0.64 -5.13
N ASN A 233 -14.33 -1.95 -5.38
CA ASN A 233 -14.83 -2.47 -6.66
C ASN A 233 -16.37 -2.34 -6.71
N ASN A 234 -16.93 -2.23 -7.91
CA ASN A 234 -18.37 -2.02 -8.15
C ASN A 234 -18.92 -0.70 -7.58
N THR A 235 -18.10 0.33 -7.45
CA THR A 235 -18.57 1.67 -7.05
C THR A 235 -18.94 2.48 -8.28
N SER A 236 -20.21 2.91 -8.39
CA SER A 236 -20.62 3.86 -9.43
C SER A 236 -20.13 5.27 -9.12
N ARG A 237 -20.43 5.79 -7.92
CA ARG A 237 -20.01 7.13 -7.48
C ARG A 237 -19.56 7.11 -6.01
N LEU A 238 -18.40 7.69 -5.72
CA LEU A 238 -17.90 7.88 -4.35
C LEU A 238 -18.00 9.35 -3.92
N GLU A 239 -18.82 9.64 -2.91
CA GLU A 239 -18.84 10.94 -2.23
C GLU A 239 -18.01 10.87 -0.94
N VAL A 240 -17.02 11.74 -0.78
CA VAL A 240 -16.23 11.89 0.45
C VAL A 240 -16.31 13.32 0.94
N ILE A 241 -16.89 13.52 2.13
CA ILE A 241 -16.89 14.81 2.83
C ILE A 241 -16.13 14.60 4.14
N ALA A 242 -14.90 15.09 4.17
CA ALA A 242 -14.00 14.93 5.30
C ALA A 242 -13.16 16.20 5.54
N PRO A 243 -13.64 17.15 6.37
CA PRO A 243 -13.01 18.47 6.54
C PRO A 243 -11.61 18.44 7.16
N ARG A 244 -11.25 17.38 7.88
CA ARG A 244 -9.94 17.22 8.55
C ARG A 244 -8.98 16.30 7.81
N LEU A 245 -9.36 15.80 6.63
CA LEU A 245 -8.56 14.84 5.88
C LEU A 245 -7.27 15.47 5.38
N LYS A 246 -6.14 14.87 5.73
CA LYS A 246 -4.78 15.27 5.34
C LYS A 246 -4.22 14.37 4.24
N GLN A 247 -4.50 13.07 4.30
CA GLN A 247 -3.99 12.07 3.36
C GLN A 247 -5.14 11.34 2.68
N LEU A 248 -5.11 11.27 1.35
CA LEU A 248 -6.10 10.57 0.55
C LEU A 248 -5.44 9.69 -0.49
N THR A 249 -5.79 8.41 -0.49
CA THR A 249 -5.40 7.44 -1.51
C THR A 249 -6.63 6.79 -2.12
N ILE A 250 -6.79 6.91 -3.44
CA ILE A 250 -7.94 6.37 -4.17
C ILE A 250 -7.47 5.44 -5.28
N HIS A 251 -8.03 4.24 -5.32
CA HIS A 251 -7.76 3.22 -6.33
C HIS A 251 -9.02 2.81 -7.09
N ASP A 252 -8.95 2.83 -8.43
CA ASP A 252 -9.94 2.23 -9.35
C ASP A 252 -11.41 2.71 -9.16
N ILE A 253 -11.63 4.03 -9.02
CA ILE A 253 -12.98 4.61 -8.88
C ILE A 253 -13.37 5.40 -10.13
N GLU A 254 -14.54 5.09 -10.69
CA GLU A 254 -15.05 5.65 -11.95
C GLU A 254 -15.63 7.06 -11.83
N SER A 255 -16.32 7.38 -10.73
CA SER A 255 -16.88 8.72 -10.49
C SER A 255 -16.73 9.09 -9.01
N HIS A 256 -16.40 10.35 -8.71
CA HIS A 256 -16.25 10.79 -7.32
C HIS A 256 -16.60 12.26 -7.10
N MET A 257 -17.01 12.57 -5.88
CA MET A 257 -17.17 13.90 -5.34
C MET A 257 -16.43 14.02 -4.01
N ILE A 258 -15.35 14.81 -3.95
CA ILE A 258 -14.49 14.87 -2.75
C ILE A 258 -14.45 16.30 -2.22
N SER A 259 -14.73 16.48 -0.93
CA SER A 259 -14.57 17.71 -0.17
C SER A 259 -13.63 17.44 1.01
N ALA A 260 -12.39 17.89 0.86
CA ALA A 260 -11.29 17.73 1.83
C ALA A 260 -10.38 18.98 1.80
N PRO A 261 -10.77 20.06 2.50
CA PRO A 261 -10.11 21.37 2.43
C PRO A 261 -8.71 21.40 3.05
N LYS A 262 -8.38 20.47 3.96
CA LYS A 262 -7.08 20.36 4.63
C LYS A 262 -6.15 19.30 4.02
N LEU A 263 -6.42 18.87 2.80
CA LEU A 263 -5.63 17.83 2.15
C LEU A 263 -4.21 18.30 1.88
N GLU A 264 -3.23 17.53 2.34
CA GLU A 264 -1.80 17.76 2.13
C GLU A 264 -1.21 16.74 1.14
N GLU A 265 -1.70 15.50 1.16
CA GLU A 265 -1.18 14.41 0.34
C GLU A 265 -2.30 13.70 -0.43
N LEU A 266 -2.10 13.53 -1.73
CA LEU A 266 -3.02 12.83 -2.63
C LEU A 266 -2.25 11.76 -3.41
N ASP A 267 -2.65 10.49 -3.24
CA ASP A 267 -2.18 9.36 -4.05
C ASP A 267 -3.34 8.85 -4.92
N TRP A 268 -3.24 9.08 -6.22
CA TRP A 268 -4.28 8.82 -7.19
C TRP A 268 -3.91 7.66 -8.12
N ALA A 269 -4.62 6.55 -8.05
CA ALA A 269 -4.27 5.34 -8.79
C ALA A 269 -5.49 4.71 -9.47
N CYS A 270 -5.96 5.33 -10.54
CA CYS A 270 -7.11 4.84 -11.31
C CYS A 270 -6.70 4.18 -12.63
N ARG A 271 -7.28 3.01 -12.94
CA ARG A 271 -7.14 2.34 -14.24
C ARG A 271 -8.05 2.90 -15.34
N ALA A 272 -9.12 3.61 -14.97
CA ALA A 272 -10.08 4.18 -15.91
C ALA A 272 -9.62 5.54 -16.48
N ILE A 273 -10.14 5.90 -17.65
CA ILE A 273 -9.92 7.20 -18.29
C ILE A 273 -10.65 8.25 -17.47
N HIS A 274 -9.93 9.26 -16.99
CA HIS A 274 -10.49 10.33 -16.17
C HIS A 274 -11.40 11.24 -16.99
N ASP A 275 -12.69 11.21 -16.73
CA ASP A 275 -13.64 12.20 -17.26
C ASP A 275 -13.88 13.33 -16.24
N PRO A 276 -13.44 14.56 -16.51
CA PRO A 276 -13.63 15.69 -15.59
C PRO A 276 -15.10 15.99 -15.23
N HIS A 277 -16.09 15.53 -16.01
CA HIS A 277 -17.50 15.70 -15.66
C HIS A 277 -17.98 14.73 -14.57
N HIS A 278 -17.30 13.60 -14.40
CA HIS A 278 -17.61 12.57 -13.40
C HIS A 278 -16.68 12.63 -12.17
N HIS A 279 -15.74 13.58 -12.14
CA HIS A 279 -14.70 13.69 -11.11
C HIS A 279 -14.65 15.09 -10.49
N VAL A 280 -15.44 15.30 -9.45
CA VAL A 280 -15.63 16.62 -8.82
C VAL A 280 -14.88 16.69 -7.48
N PHE A 281 -13.71 17.31 -7.47
CA PHE A 281 -13.15 17.85 -6.23
C PHE A 281 -13.85 19.18 -5.93
N ALA A 282 -14.72 19.21 -4.92
CA ALA A 282 -15.53 20.39 -4.60
C ALA A 282 -14.74 21.42 -3.77
N ASP A 283 -14.15 20.98 -2.65
CA ASP A 283 -13.40 21.86 -1.72
C ASP A 283 -11.96 21.39 -1.47
N VAL A 284 -11.45 20.45 -2.25
CA VAL A 284 -10.05 20.00 -2.11
C VAL A 284 -9.11 21.07 -2.61
N GLY A 285 -8.19 21.50 -1.75
CA GLY A 285 -7.16 22.48 -2.13
C GLY A 285 -7.70 23.90 -2.26
N LEU A 286 -8.49 24.39 -1.29
CA LEU A 286 -8.78 25.83 -1.15
C LEU A 286 -7.49 26.69 -1.14
N GLY A 287 -6.35 26.12 -0.73
CA GLY A 287 -5.03 26.74 -0.82
C GLY A 287 -4.24 26.47 -2.12
N ARG A 288 -4.77 25.66 -3.06
CA ARG A 288 -4.14 25.23 -4.33
C ARG A 288 -2.69 24.73 -4.20
N HIS A 289 -2.32 24.27 -3.02
CA HIS A 289 -1.00 23.77 -2.67
C HIS A 289 -1.14 22.37 -2.05
N LEU A 290 -0.27 21.45 -2.44
CA LEU A 290 -0.14 20.11 -1.84
C LEU A 290 1.31 19.83 -1.46
N ARG A 291 1.53 19.06 -0.40
CA ARG A 291 2.86 18.54 -0.05
C ARG A 291 3.26 17.43 -1.02
N LEU A 292 2.35 16.50 -1.28
CA LEU A 292 2.61 15.33 -2.12
C LEU A 292 1.44 15.07 -3.06
N LEU A 293 1.74 15.01 -4.36
CA LEU A 293 0.81 14.50 -5.36
C LEU A 293 1.44 13.28 -6.06
N ARG A 294 0.87 12.11 -5.84
CA ARG A 294 1.22 10.90 -6.58
C ARG A 294 0.11 10.55 -7.57
N ILE A 295 0.46 10.34 -8.82
CA ILE A 295 -0.45 9.86 -9.87
C ILE A 295 0.11 8.55 -10.40
N ASN A 296 -0.53 7.45 -10.03
CA ASN A 296 -0.22 6.09 -10.45
C ASN A 296 -1.33 5.54 -11.37
N SER A 297 -1.52 6.21 -12.51
CA SER A 297 -2.50 5.81 -13.53
C SER A 297 -1.81 5.41 -14.83
N LYS A 298 -2.49 4.63 -15.66
CA LYS A 298 -2.05 4.37 -17.04
C LYS A 298 -2.08 5.63 -17.90
N SER A 299 -2.90 6.61 -17.57
CA SER A 299 -2.98 7.89 -18.28
C SER A 299 -2.86 9.06 -17.30
N VAL A 300 -2.10 10.08 -17.67
CA VAL A 300 -1.94 11.27 -16.85
C VAL A 300 -3.21 12.12 -16.95
N THR A 301 -3.76 12.53 -15.81
CA THR A 301 -5.05 13.24 -15.74
C THR A 301 -4.84 14.76 -15.72
N ALA A 302 -4.96 15.39 -16.90
CA ALA A 302 -4.78 16.83 -17.09
C ALA A 302 -5.53 17.68 -16.06
N SER A 303 -6.80 17.33 -15.84
CA SER A 303 -7.72 18.05 -14.97
C SER A 303 -7.28 18.05 -13.50
N LEU A 304 -6.59 16.99 -13.06
CA LEU A 304 -6.10 16.87 -11.69
C LEU A 304 -4.80 17.65 -11.50
N LEU A 305 -3.90 17.61 -12.49
CA LEU A 305 -2.66 18.40 -12.48
C LEU A 305 -2.90 19.90 -12.54
N GLN A 306 -3.82 20.33 -13.41
CA GLN A 306 -4.15 21.75 -13.61
C GLN A 306 -4.93 22.38 -12.45
N ARG A 307 -5.40 21.57 -11.49
CA ARG A 307 -6.15 22.05 -10.32
C ARG A 307 -5.27 22.61 -9.21
N PHE A 308 -4.03 22.13 -9.11
CA PHE A 308 -3.09 22.58 -8.08
C PHE A 308 -2.10 23.57 -8.70
N ASP A 309 -1.86 24.69 -8.04
CA ASP A 309 -0.91 25.72 -8.52
C ASP A 309 0.52 25.36 -8.12
N SER A 310 0.69 24.71 -6.96
CA SER A 310 1.99 24.28 -6.43
C SER A 310 1.94 22.94 -5.70
N VAL A 311 3.00 22.14 -5.82
CA VAL A 311 3.16 20.86 -5.15
C VAL A 311 4.63 20.68 -4.73
N ASP A 312 4.95 20.39 -3.47
CA ASP A 312 6.36 20.21 -3.09
C ASP A 312 6.99 18.98 -3.76
N GLU A 313 6.30 17.84 -3.70
CA GLU A 313 6.72 16.59 -4.34
C GLU A 313 5.64 16.04 -5.30
N LEU A 314 5.98 15.97 -6.59
CA LEU A 314 5.14 15.40 -7.64
C LEU A 314 5.69 14.04 -8.08
N LYS A 315 4.93 12.97 -7.86
CA LYS A 315 5.28 11.60 -8.26
C LYS A 315 4.36 11.13 -9.39
N LEU A 316 4.89 11.01 -10.61
CA LEU A 316 4.13 10.58 -11.78
C LEU A 316 4.54 9.17 -12.21
N ASN A 317 3.57 8.29 -12.43
CA ASN A 317 3.76 7.07 -13.20
C ASN A 317 3.15 7.28 -14.58
N ILE A 318 4.00 7.26 -15.61
CA ILE A 318 3.66 7.62 -16.98
C ILE A 318 3.81 6.37 -17.83
N SER A 319 2.69 5.88 -18.35
CA SER A 319 2.65 4.78 -19.33
C SER A 319 2.08 5.32 -20.62
N ILE A 320 2.91 5.59 -21.62
CA ILE A 320 2.44 6.14 -22.89
C ILE A 320 2.02 4.98 -23.80
N PRO A 321 0.76 4.89 -24.25
CA PRO A 321 0.37 3.93 -25.27
C PRO A 321 1.17 4.11 -26.56
N GLN A 322 1.37 3.03 -27.33
CA GLN A 322 2.21 3.05 -28.54
C GLN A 322 1.63 3.91 -29.67
N ASP A 323 0.33 4.17 -29.65
CA ASP A 323 -0.37 4.94 -30.68
C ASP A 323 -0.12 6.45 -30.57
N ILE A 324 -0.38 7.16 -31.68
CA ILE A 324 -0.18 8.61 -31.80
C ILE A 324 -1.10 9.38 -30.86
N PHE A 325 -2.34 8.90 -30.67
CA PHE A 325 -3.32 9.54 -29.79
C PHE A 325 -2.88 9.44 -28.33
N GLY A 326 -2.28 8.31 -27.91
CA GLY A 326 -1.67 8.14 -26.60
C GLY A 326 -0.58 9.19 -26.32
N TYR A 327 0.30 9.45 -27.28
CA TYR A 327 1.33 10.49 -27.13
C TYR A 327 0.73 11.91 -27.10
N GLN A 328 -0.28 12.21 -27.92
CA GLN A 328 -0.96 13.50 -27.88
C GLN A 328 -1.74 13.73 -26.57
N SER A 329 -2.40 12.69 -26.06
CA SER A 329 -3.08 12.72 -24.77
C SER A 329 -2.10 13.02 -23.64
N PHE A 330 -0.93 12.38 -23.66
CA PHE A 330 0.17 12.69 -22.73
C PHE A 330 0.58 14.18 -22.82
N LEU A 331 0.91 14.68 -24.02
CA LEU A 331 1.32 16.08 -24.19
C LEU A 331 0.28 17.07 -23.68
N ASN A 332 -1.01 16.81 -23.94
CA ASN A 332 -2.10 17.65 -23.48
C ASN A 332 -2.27 17.58 -21.96
N ALA A 333 -2.08 16.39 -21.37
CA ALA A 333 -2.21 16.20 -19.93
C ALA A 333 -1.07 16.83 -19.13
N THR A 334 0.13 16.85 -19.68
CA THR A 334 1.33 17.38 -19.01
C THR A 334 1.75 18.76 -19.54
N ASN A 335 0.91 19.46 -20.31
CA ASN A 335 1.25 20.78 -20.85
C ASN A 335 1.47 21.86 -19.79
N LYS A 336 0.83 21.71 -18.63
CA LYS A 336 0.86 22.63 -17.50
C LYS A 336 0.93 21.80 -16.23
N LEU A 337 2.14 21.57 -15.77
CA LEU A 337 2.37 20.93 -14.48
C LEU A 337 2.30 21.96 -13.36
N PRO A 338 1.87 21.57 -12.14
CA PRO A 338 1.96 22.44 -10.98
C PRO A 338 3.43 22.81 -10.73
N LYS A 339 3.66 23.99 -10.15
CA LYS A 339 5.01 24.36 -9.71
C LYS A 339 5.48 23.38 -8.66
N CYS A 340 6.57 22.68 -8.91
CA CYS A 340 7.13 21.74 -7.94
C CYS A 340 8.62 21.91 -7.73
N GLU A 341 9.09 21.52 -6.54
CA GLU A 341 10.52 21.44 -6.22
C GLU A 341 11.07 20.06 -6.58
N ASN A 342 10.31 19.00 -6.29
CA ASN A 342 10.74 17.62 -6.51
C ASN A 342 9.80 16.92 -7.51
N LEU A 343 10.33 16.50 -8.66
CA LEU A 343 9.58 15.69 -9.63
C LEU A 343 10.18 14.28 -9.69
N SER A 344 9.37 13.27 -9.43
CA SER A 344 9.73 11.86 -9.62
C SER A 344 8.85 11.23 -10.68
N ALA A 345 9.41 10.93 -11.85
CA ALA A 345 8.71 10.31 -12.97
C ALA A 345 9.15 8.85 -13.16
N ARG A 346 8.23 7.89 -13.05
CA ARG A 346 8.41 6.52 -13.54
C ARG A 346 7.87 6.47 -14.96
N VAL A 347 8.72 6.20 -15.94
CA VAL A 347 8.35 6.31 -17.36
C VAL A 347 8.46 4.96 -18.03
N LEU A 348 7.35 4.53 -18.64
CA LEU A 348 7.24 3.41 -19.54
C LEU A 348 6.91 3.96 -20.93
N VAL A 349 7.93 4.03 -21.79
CA VAL A 349 7.89 4.80 -23.05
C VAL A 349 7.28 4.03 -24.23
N ASN A 350 7.08 2.71 -24.12
CA ASN A 350 6.47 1.83 -25.15
C ASN A 350 6.81 2.22 -26.60
N HIS A 351 8.11 2.31 -26.92
CA HIS A 351 8.67 2.63 -28.25
C HIS A 351 8.61 4.11 -28.70
N HIS A 352 8.14 5.05 -27.88
CA HIS A 352 8.31 6.49 -28.12
C HIS A 352 9.71 6.96 -27.71
N ARG A 353 10.21 8.04 -28.33
CA ARG A 353 11.53 8.60 -28.00
C ARG A 353 11.56 9.17 -26.58
N LEU A 354 12.40 8.60 -25.72
CA LEU A 354 12.56 9.04 -24.33
C LEU A 354 12.91 10.53 -24.22
N VAL A 355 13.83 11.01 -25.06
CA VAL A 355 14.28 12.40 -25.09
C VAL A 355 13.09 13.37 -25.20
N SER A 356 12.18 13.11 -26.14
CA SER A 356 11.02 13.99 -26.38
C SER A 356 10.06 14.05 -25.20
N VAL A 357 9.81 12.90 -24.56
CA VAL A 357 8.95 12.81 -23.36
C VAL A 357 9.57 13.59 -22.21
N MET A 358 10.86 13.37 -21.95
CA MET A 358 11.55 14.01 -20.84
C MET A 358 11.72 15.52 -21.04
N LEU A 359 12.08 15.96 -22.25
CA LEU A 359 12.17 17.39 -22.57
C LEU A 359 10.81 18.08 -22.46
N HIS A 360 9.72 17.41 -22.85
CA HIS A 360 8.37 17.94 -22.64
C HIS A 360 8.08 18.15 -21.14
N LEU A 361 8.32 17.16 -20.28
CA LEU A 361 8.11 17.31 -18.84
C LEU A 361 8.94 18.46 -18.23
N LEU A 362 10.19 18.60 -18.69
CA LEU A 362 11.09 19.67 -18.25
C LEU A 362 10.66 21.07 -18.74
N ARG A 363 10.04 21.16 -19.93
CA ARG A 363 9.44 22.42 -20.42
C ARG A 363 8.22 22.81 -19.59
N SER A 364 7.43 21.81 -19.19
CA SER A 364 6.18 22.02 -18.48
C SER A 364 6.34 22.41 -17.01
N CYS A 365 7.53 22.24 -16.42
CA CYS A 365 7.82 22.68 -15.05
C CYS A 365 9.27 23.18 -14.91
N SER A 366 9.43 24.50 -14.77
CA SER A 366 10.74 25.16 -14.70
C SER A 366 11.27 25.37 -13.28
N THR A 367 10.45 25.11 -12.25
CA THR A 367 10.79 25.33 -10.83
C THR A 367 11.49 24.15 -10.17
N ILE A 368 11.63 23.02 -10.89
CA ILE A 368 12.17 21.77 -10.35
C ILE A 368 13.60 21.97 -9.84
N ARG A 369 13.85 21.55 -8.59
CA ARG A 369 15.17 21.45 -7.96
C ARG A 369 15.76 20.04 -8.03
N LYS A 370 14.91 19.01 -7.86
CA LYS A 370 15.31 17.61 -7.95
C LYS A 370 14.43 16.85 -8.92
N LEU A 371 15.05 16.20 -9.90
CA LEU A 371 14.38 15.30 -10.84
C LEU A 371 14.81 13.86 -10.59
N SER A 372 13.87 12.97 -10.29
CA SER A 372 14.10 11.52 -10.20
C SER A 372 13.38 10.81 -11.34
N VAL A 373 14.07 10.00 -12.12
CA VAL A 373 13.52 9.32 -13.29
C VAL A 373 13.77 7.82 -13.17
N ALA A 374 12.73 7.00 -13.20
CA ALA A 374 12.87 5.55 -13.29
C ALA A 374 12.45 5.08 -14.68
N LEU A 375 13.40 4.51 -15.43
CA LEU A 375 13.21 4.10 -16.82
C LEU A 375 12.88 2.61 -16.89
N TYR A 376 11.65 2.28 -17.27
CA TYR A 376 11.29 0.88 -17.50
C TYR A 376 11.20 0.63 -19.00
N ASN A 377 12.04 -0.27 -19.53
CA ASN A 377 11.85 -0.79 -20.88
C ASN A 377 10.99 -2.05 -20.85
N SER A 378 9.94 -2.05 -21.67
CA SER A 378 9.08 -3.19 -21.98
C SER A 378 9.73 -4.17 -22.96
N HIS A 379 10.98 -4.59 -22.73
CA HIS A 379 11.64 -5.59 -23.59
C HIS A 379 11.11 -7.03 -23.42
N GLY A 380 9.94 -7.23 -22.79
CA GLY A 380 9.44 -8.55 -22.37
C GLY A 380 8.19 -9.08 -23.05
N LEU A 381 7.51 -8.30 -23.91
CA LEU A 381 6.31 -8.79 -24.62
C LEU A 381 6.59 -8.80 -26.12
N ASN A 382 6.73 -10.01 -26.66
CA ASN A 382 6.79 -10.27 -28.10
C ASN A 382 5.59 -9.62 -28.80
N SER A 383 5.86 -8.90 -29.89
CA SER A 383 4.92 -8.20 -30.79
C SER A 383 4.70 -6.70 -30.48
N MET A 384 5.36 -5.82 -31.23
CA MET A 384 4.75 -4.83 -32.15
C MET A 384 5.70 -3.66 -32.49
N HIS A 385 5.47 -3.05 -33.66
CA HIS A 385 6.34 -2.21 -34.49
C HIS A 385 6.97 -0.95 -33.84
N PRO A 386 8.11 -0.44 -34.35
CA PRO A 386 8.64 0.86 -33.92
C PRO A 386 7.61 1.98 -34.07
N CYS A 387 7.62 2.97 -33.17
CA CYS A 387 6.68 4.09 -33.18
C CYS A 387 6.60 4.77 -34.57
N PRO A 388 5.41 5.11 -35.08
CA PRO A 388 5.24 5.64 -36.44
C PRO A 388 6.11 6.87 -36.74
N LEU A 389 6.58 7.00 -37.98
CA LEU A 389 7.35 8.17 -38.44
C LEU A 389 6.55 9.48 -38.35
N SER A 390 5.21 9.39 -38.43
CA SER A 390 4.27 10.50 -38.26
C SER A 390 4.04 10.88 -36.80
N CYS A 391 4.59 10.15 -35.83
CA CYS A 391 4.36 10.44 -34.42
C CYS A 391 5.08 11.75 -34.00
N PRO A 392 4.40 12.65 -33.25
CA PRO A 392 5.01 13.88 -32.76
C PRO A 392 6.26 13.66 -31.89
N CYS A 393 6.46 12.48 -31.31
CA CYS A 393 7.66 12.16 -30.54
C CYS A 393 8.94 12.17 -31.39
N ARG A 394 8.84 12.05 -32.72
CA ARG A 394 9.97 12.09 -33.66
C ARG A 394 10.23 13.47 -34.28
N LEU A 395 9.36 14.45 -34.04
CA LEU A 395 9.53 15.81 -34.56
C LEU A 395 10.76 16.48 -33.94
N ALA A 396 11.61 17.07 -34.78
CA ALA A 396 12.84 17.73 -34.36
C ALA A 396 12.59 18.81 -33.30
N MET A 397 11.48 19.56 -33.40
CA MET A 397 11.10 20.60 -32.44
C MET A 397 10.87 20.06 -31.01
N ASN A 398 10.41 18.81 -30.87
CA ASN A 398 10.23 18.17 -29.57
C ASN A 398 11.54 17.63 -28.97
N CYS A 399 12.60 17.56 -29.78
CA CYS A 399 13.94 17.14 -29.38
C CYS A 399 14.90 18.32 -29.10
N LYS A 400 14.47 19.57 -29.39
CA LYS A 400 15.29 20.77 -29.20
C LYS A 400 15.29 21.26 -27.76
N THR A 401 16.36 21.90 -27.33
CA THR A 401 16.55 22.38 -25.95
C THR A 401 16.41 23.91 -25.82
N GLU A 402 16.20 24.62 -26.93
CA GLU A 402 16.26 26.09 -27.04
C GLU A 402 15.25 26.82 -26.13
N ASP A 403 14.13 26.19 -25.78
CA ASP A 403 13.06 26.80 -24.95
C ASP A 403 13.07 26.35 -23.46
N ILE A 404 14.04 25.55 -23.03
CA ILE A 404 14.03 24.96 -21.68
C ILE A 404 14.93 25.76 -20.72
N SER A 405 14.32 26.57 -19.87
CA SER A 405 15.02 27.33 -18.83
C SER A 405 15.02 26.59 -17.49
N LEU A 406 15.96 25.65 -17.29
CA LEU A 406 16.15 24.88 -16.04
C LEU A 406 17.00 25.63 -15.00
N ARG A 407 16.58 26.84 -14.59
CA ARG A 407 17.38 27.70 -13.69
C ARG A 407 17.49 27.21 -12.25
N SER A 408 16.69 26.22 -11.87
CA SER A 408 16.57 25.75 -10.48
C SER A 408 17.02 24.31 -10.27
N LEU A 409 17.29 23.55 -11.34
CA LEU A 409 17.53 22.10 -11.25
C LEU A 409 18.95 21.82 -10.74
N GLU A 410 19.06 21.36 -9.50
CA GLU A 410 20.33 21.09 -8.81
C GLU A 410 20.70 19.61 -8.80
N GLU A 411 19.71 18.72 -8.69
CA GLU A 411 19.89 17.27 -8.57
C GLU A 411 19.13 16.49 -9.64
N LEU A 412 19.79 15.50 -10.24
CA LEU A 412 19.20 14.53 -11.15
C LEU A 412 19.48 13.11 -10.67
N GLU A 413 18.45 12.30 -10.43
CA GLU A 413 18.53 10.87 -10.13
C GLU A 413 17.93 10.07 -11.29
N ILE A 414 18.67 9.14 -11.87
CA ILE A 414 18.18 8.23 -12.91
C ILE A 414 18.32 6.79 -12.42
N SER A 415 17.22 6.07 -12.35
CA SER A 415 17.09 4.67 -11.94
C SER A 415 16.83 3.76 -13.15
N TYR A 416 17.30 2.52 -13.07
CA TYR A 416 17.19 1.49 -14.14
C TYR A 416 17.93 1.86 -15.43
N PHE A 417 19.03 2.58 -15.30
CA PHE A 417 19.81 3.03 -16.44
C PHE A 417 20.46 1.85 -17.18
N THR A 418 20.26 1.75 -18.50
CA THR A 418 20.78 0.65 -19.32
C THR A 418 21.94 1.05 -20.26
N CYS A 419 22.37 2.32 -20.21
CA CYS A 419 23.34 2.90 -21.14
C CYS A 419 22.92 2.81 -22.62
N SER A 420 21.61 2.80 -22.87
CA SER A 420 21.07 2.79 -24.23
C SER A 420 21.39 4.10 -24.95
N GLN A 421 21.41 4.06 -26.29
CA GLN A 421 21.68 5.26 -27.09
C GLN A 421 20.70 6.40 -26.79
N GLU A 422 19.42 6.10 -26.54
CA GLU A 422 18.40 7.11 -26.21
C GLU A 422 18.63 7.77 -24.84
N GLU A 423 19.08 6.99 -23.85
CA GLU A 423 19.44 7.50 -22.53
C GLU A 423 20.68 8.40 -22.60
N LEU A 424 21.68 8.02 -23.39
CA LEU A 424 22.88 8.84 -23.63
C LEU A 424 22.54 10.14 -24.37
N GLU A 425 21.66 10.08 -25.38
CA GLU A 425 21.14 11.27 -26.06
C GLU A 425 20.41 12.21 -25.09
N PHE A 426 19.60 11.67 -24.18
CA PHE A 426 18.90 12.47 -23.18
C PHE A 426 19.87 13.19 -22.24
N MET A 427 20.89 12.50 -21.72
CA MET A 427 21.92 13.12 -20.89
C MET A 427 22.69 14.21 -21.65
N GLU A 428 23.01 13.97 -22.92
CA GLU A 428 23.68 14.96 -23.75
C GLU A 428 22.82 16.21 -23.94
N GLN A 429 21.51 16.06 -24.18
CA GLN A 429 20.60 17.20 -24.27
C GLN A 429 20.48 17.95 -22.93
N LEU A 430 20.40 17.23 -21.81
CA LEU A 430 20.39 17.84 -20.48
C LEU A 430 21.66 18.65 -20.18
N SER A 431 22.83 18.14 -20.57
CA SER A 431 24.11 18.82 -20.38
C SER A 431 24.16 20.18 -21.09
N ARG A 432 23.40 20.34 -22.19
CA ARG A 432 23.29 21.59 -22.94
C ARG A 432 22.35 22.59 -22.26
N CYS A 433 21.30 22.12 -21.59
CA CYS A 433 20.30 22.98 -20.92
C CYS A 433 20.79 23.62 -19.62
N ASN A 434 21.66 22.92 -18.84
CA ASN A 434 21.81 23.22 -17.42
C ASN A 434 23.26 23.44 -16.94
N LYS A 435 24.09 24.07 -17.78
CA LYS A 435 25.55 24.20 -17.54
C LYS A 435 25.96 24.93 -16.24
N ALA A 436 25.07 25.71 -15.61
CA ALA A 436 25.45 26.59 -14.50
C ALA A 436 24.92 26.18 -13.11
N VAL A 437 23.85 25.38 -13.03
CA VAL A 437 23.12 25.17 -11.76
C VAL A 437 23.12 23.70 -11.29
N LEU A 438 23.26 22.75 -12.21
CA LEU A 438 23.27 21.32 -11.85
C LEU A 438 24.51 20.99 -11.00
N LYS A 439 24.29 20.51 -9.77
CA LYS A 439 25.36 20.17 -8.82
C LYS A 439 25.65 18.67 -8.80
N LYS A 440 24.59 17.85 -8.90
CA LYS A 440 24.68 16.41 -8.65
C LYS A 440 23.86 15.59 -9.65
N ILE A 441 24.48 14.53 -10.17
CA ILE A 441 23.82 13.47 -10.95
C ILE A 441 24.05 12.13 -10.24
N VAL A 442 22.98 11.39 -10.01
CA VAL A 442 22.98 10.06 -9.39
C VAL A 442 22.42 9.07 -10.39
N ILE A 443 23.17 8.04 -10.72
CA ILE A 443 22.73 6.96 -11.62
C ILE A 443 22.68 5.67 -10.84
N ILE A 444 21.52 5.01 -10.86
CA ILE A 444 21.26 3.78 -10.12
C ILE A 444 21.01 2.63 -11.11
N TYR A 445 21.87 1.63 -11.01
CA TYR A 445 21.86 0.41 -11.79
C TYR A 445 21.31 -0.74 -10.94
N TYR A 446 20.40 -1.55 -11.48
CA TYR A 446 19.81 -2.70 -10.78
C TYR A 446 20.28 -4.02 -11.39
N THR A 447 20.82 -4.92 -10.57
CA THR A 447 21.53 -6.14 -11.05
C THR A 447 20.62 -7.30 -11.43
N TYR A 448 19.32 -7.24 -11.11
CA TYR A 448 18.39 -8.35 -11.32
C TYR A 448 17.75 -8.38 -12.73
N ARG A 449 18.03 -7.39 -13.60
CA ARG A 449 17.59 -7.36 -15.02
C ARG A 449 18.76 -7.62 -15.97
N PRO A 450 18.59 -8.34 -17.10
CA PRO A 450 19.66 -9.16 -17.66
C PRO A 450 20.46 -8.55 -18.82
N HIS A 451 20.50 -7.21 -19.04
CA HIS A 451 20.92 -6.72 -20.36
C HIS A 451 22.31 -6.10 -20.53
N THR A 452 23.09 -5.77 -19.49
CA THR A 452 24.57 -5.59 -19.58
C THR A 452 25.09 -5.01 -18.27
N PRO A 453 26.08 -5.62 -17.59
CA PRO A 453 26.62 -5.08 -16.35
C PRO A 453 27.19 -3.66 -16.56
N LEU A 454 27.02 -2.79 -15.56
CA LEU A 454 27.60 -1.44 -15.58
C LEU A 454 29.13 -1.54 -15.67
N THR A 455 29.72 -1.07 -16.77
CA THR A 455 31.17 -1.07 -16.98
C THR A 455 31.79 0.28 -16.65
N LYS A 456 33.10 0.29 -16.34
CA LYS A 456 33.85 1.54 -16.14
C LYS A 456 33.82 2.43 -17.39
N GLU A 457 33.92 1.84 -18.59
CA GLU A 457 33.84 2.56 -19.86
C GLU A 457 32.48 3.26 -20.04
N ALA A 458 31.37 2.62 -19.63
CA ALA A 458 30.05 3.25 -19.67
C ALA A 458 29.95 4.44 -18.70
N CYS A 459 30.53 4.30 -17.49
CA CYS A 459 30.59 5.40 -16.52
C CYS A 459 31.44 6.57 -17.04
N GLU A 460 32.55 6.29 -17.70
CA GLU A 460 33.41 7.30 -18.34
C GLU A 460 32.71 8.00 -19.50
N LYS A 461 32.01 7.25 -20.36
CA LYS A 461 31.17 7.81 -21.43
C LYS A 461 30.15 8.80 -20.87
N VAL A 462 29.47 8.45 -19.80
CA VAL A 462 28.52 9.34 -19.12
C VAL A 462 29.23 10.58 -18.55
N ARG A 463 30.30 10.38 -17.76
CA ARG A 463 31.06 11.48 -17.13
C ARG A 463 31.61 12.46 -18.19
N SER A 464 32.05 11.96 -19.34
CA SER A 464 32.62 12.78 -20.43
C SER A 464 31.63 13.78 -21.05
N LYS A 465 30.32 13.55 -20.87
CA LYS A 465 29.26 14.43 -21.39
C LYS A 465 29.00 15.65 -20.50
N PHE A 466 29.50 15.65 -19.27
CA PHE A 466 29.24 16.71 -18.29
C PHE A 466 30.52 17.50 -17.97
N CYS A 467 30.36 18.78 -17.62
CA CYS A 467 31.48 19.61 -17.18
C CYS A 467 32.04 19.10 -15.84
N SER A 468 33.33 19.32 -15.60
CA SER A 468 34.08 18.86 -14.41
C SER A 468 33.51 19.30 -13.06
N ASN A 469 32.64 20.31 -13.04
CA ASN A 469 32.07 20.88 -11.83
C ASN A 469 30.83 20.10 -11.31
N ILE A 470 30.36 19.10 -12.05
CA ILE A 470 29.15 18.31 -11.73
C ILE A 470 29.57 17.00 -11.06
N LYS A 471 29.05 16.70 -9.87
CA LYS A 471 29.31 15.44 -9.18
C LYS A 471 28.44 14.32 -9.77
N VAL A 472 29.04 13.38 -10.49
CA VAL A 472 28.34 12.21 -11.05
C VAL A 472 28.65 10.96 -10.21
N GLU A 473 27.64 10.46 -9.50
CA GLU A 473 27.70 9.27 -8.65
C GLU A 473 26.99 8.09 -9.30
N PHE A 474 27.60 6.91 -9.24
CA PHE A 474 26.99 5.66 -9.72
C PHE A 474 26.74 4.75 -8.52
N TYR A 475 25.58 4.11 -8.50
CA TYR A 475 25.20 3.14 -7.48
C TYR A 475 24.68 1.87 -8.15
N VAL A 476 25.03 0.73 -7.56
CA VAL A 476 24.49 -0.58 -7.91
C VAL A 476 23.58 -1.05 -6.78
N SER A 477 22.35 -1.44 -7.12
CA SER A 477 21.35 -1.90 -6.15
C SER A 477 20.90 -3.34 -6.47
N PRO A 478 21.21 -4.32 -5.60
CA PRO A 478 20.82 -5.71 -5.81
C PRO A 478 19.37 -6.00 -5.40
N ASP A 479 18.78 -5.22 -4.50
CA ASP A 479 17.52 -5.54 -3.81
C ASP A 479 16.53 -4.37 -3.74
N MET A 480 16.69 -3.33 -4.57
CA MET A 480 15.89 -2.09 -4.58
C MET A 480 16.04 -1.19 -3.36
N VAL A 481 16.70 -1.66 -2.31
CA VAL A 481 16.75 -0.98 -1.01
C VAL A 481 18.18 -0.53 -0.71
N ARG A 482 19.17 -1.39 -0.96
CA ARG A 482 20.59 -1.09 -0.73
C ARG A 482 21.19 -0.43 -1.97
N ARG A 483 21.87 0.70 -1.78
CA ARG A 483 22.64 1.39 -2.81
C ARG A 483 24.14 1.22 -2.50
N VAL A 484 24.85 0.45 -3.33
CA VAL A 484 26.29 0.26 -3.21
C VAL A 484 26.99 1.22 -4.18
N PRO A 485 27.88 2.12 -3.71
CA PRO A 485 28.64 2.99 -4.59
C PRO A 485 29.45 2.17 -5.61
N PHE A 486 29.38 2.56 -6.88
CA PHE A 486 30.21 2.00 -7.94
C PHE A 486 31.24 3.06 -8.35
N HIS A 487 32.52 2.76 -8.10
CA HIS A 487 33.63 3.70 -8.29
C HIS A 487 34.22 3.64 -9.71
#